data_AF-A0A819Z9B9-F1
#
_entry.id   AF-A0A819Z9B9-F1
#
_cell.length_a   1.000
_cell.length_b   1.000
_cell.length_c   1.000
_cell.angle_alpha   90.00
_cell.angle_beta   90.00
_cell.angle_gamma   90.00
#
_symmetry.space_group_name_H-M   'P 1'
#
loop_
_entity.id
_entity.type
_entity.pdbx_description
1 polymer ?
#
loop_
_entity_poly.entity_id
_entity_poly.type
_entity_poly.pdbx_seq_one_letter_code
_entity_poly.pdbx_strand_id
1 'polypeptide(L)'
;VTEIIFVGSTLMIIDDRMTICGSTNMNDCSLLGICDSELCVVINDLEEEEGRFNGQTVLVGKVCSSWRKKLFERSIRQSKQD
;
A
#
# COMPACT_ATOMS: atom_id res chain seq x y z
N VAL A 1 20.64 4.41 -21.14
CA VAL A 1 19.30 4.97 -21.38
C VAL A 1 18.51 4.74 -20.10
N THR A 2 17.88 5.78 -19.56
CA THR A 2 17.06 5.69 -18.34
C THR A 2 15.61 5.95 -18.71
N GLU A 3 14.69 5.15 -18.17
CA GLU A 3 13.25 5.28 -18.37
C GLU A 3 12.54 5.34 -17.02
N ILE A 4 11.41 6.04 -16.97
CA ILE A 4 10.61 6.18 -15.75
C ILE A 4 9.75 4.94 -15.55
N ILE A 5 9.73 4.41 -14.33
CA ILE A 5 8.78 3.36 -13.94
C ILE A 5 7.43 4.01 -13.63
N PHE A 6 6.43 3.75 -14.46
CA PHE A 6 5.07 4.26 -14.24
C PHE A 6 4.38 3.53 -13.08
N VAL A 7 3.88 4.29 -12.10
CA VAL A 7 3.12 3.76 -10.95
C VAL A 7 1.64 4.01 -11.19
N GLY A 8 0.93 2.99 -11.68
CA GLY A 8 -0.52 3.03 -11.93
C GLY A 8 -1.36 2.39 -10.82
N SER A 9 -0.77 2.10 -9.67
CA SER A 9 -1.44 1.45 -8.55
C SER A 9 -2.07 2.48 -7.61
N THR A 10 -3.32 2.25 -7.19
CA THR A 10 -3.87 2.90 -6.00
C THR A 10 -3.90 1.92 -4.83
N LEU A 11 -3.01 2.13 -3.88
CA LEU A 11 -2.81 1.29 -2.70
C LEU A 11 -2.53 2.19 -1.49
N MET A 12 -3.25 1.95 -0.40
CA MET A 12 -3.04 2.61 0.88
C MET A 12 -2.90 1.53 1.97
N ILE A 13 -1.80 1.55 2.71
CA ILE A 13 -1.57 0.65 3.86
C ILE A 13 -1.58 1.52 5.12
N ILE A 14 -2.39 1.13 6.10
CA ILE A 14 -2.63 1.88 7.34
C ILE A 14 -2.15 1.01 8.50
N ASP A 15 -1.16 1.52 9.24
CA ASP A 15 -0.59 0.91 10.46
C ASP A 15 -0.19 -0.57 10.35
N ASP A 16 0.13 -1.05 9.14
CA ASP A 16 0.34 -2.47 8.83
C ASP A 16 -0.84 -3.37 9.29
N ARG A 17 -2.07 -2.86 9.42
CA ARG A 17 -3.26 -3.61 9.88
C ARG A 17 -4.43 -3.60 8.90
N MET A 18 -4.54 -2.53 8.13
CA MET A 18 -5.58 -2.35 7.12
C MET A 18 -4.94 -1.93 5.81
N THR A 19 -5.48 -2.43 4.70
CA THR A 19 -5.09 -2.03 3.36
C THR A 19 -6.32 -1.70 2.54
N ILE A 20 -6.25 -0.59 1.81
CA ILE A 20 -7.24 -0.22 0.79
C ILE A 20 -6.56 -0.33 -0.56
N CYS A 21 -7.17 -1.07 -1.49
CA CYS A 21 -6.70 -1.15 -2.86
C CYS A 21 -7.86 -1.19 -3.85
N GLY A 22 -7.62 -0.72 -5.06
CA GLY A 22 -8.64 -0.66 -6.09
C GLY A 22 -8.22 0.14 -7.32
N SER A 23 -9.21 0.48 -8.14
CA SER A 23 -9.03 1.30 -9.34
C SER A 23 -9.11 2.81 -9.05
N THR A 24 -9.76 3.18 -7.94
CA THR A 24 -9.98 4.57 -7.52
C THR A 24 -8.68 5.32 -7.40
N ASN A 25 -8.46 6.36 -8.18
CA ASN A 25 -7.31 7.27 -7.98
C ASN A 25 -7.61 8.29 -6.88
N MET A 26 -6.58 8.85 -6.23
CA MET A 26 -6.77 9.98 -5.30
C MET A 26 -7.01 11.28 -6.06
N ASN A 27 -8.20 11.41 -6.64
CA ASN A 27 -8.66 12.63 -7.30
C ASN A 27 -10.20 12.74 -7.19
N ASP A 28 -10.72 13.93 -7.48
CA ASP A 28 -12.14 14.22 -7.34
C ASP A 28 -13.03 13.34 -8.24
N CYS A 29 -12.57 13.02 -9.46
CA CYS A 29 -13.33 12.20 -10.41
C CYS A 29 -13.57 10.78 -9.91
N SER A 30 -12.54 10.16 -9.31
CA SER A 30 -12.62 8.82 -8.75
C SER A 30 -13.27 8.81 -7.35
N LEU A 31 -13.12 9.86 -6.54
CA LEU A 31 -13.57 9.86 -5.13
C LEU A 31 -14.98 10.41 -4.89
N LEU A 32 -15.47 11.35 -5.72
CA LEU A 32 -16.80 11.94 -5.53
C LEU A 32 -17.95 11.00 -5.94
N GLY A 33 -17.64 9.93 -6.68
CA GLY A 33 -18.62 8.93 -7.13
C GLY A 33 -19.59 9.42 -8.22
N ILE A 34 -19.37 10.63 -8.75
CA ILE A 34 -20.22 11.25 -9.79
C ILE A 34 -19.60 11.25 -11.18
N CYS A 35 -18.28 11.00 -11.30
CA CYS A 35 -17.59 11.01 -12.59
C CYS A 35 -17.28 9.59 -13.06
N ASP A 36 -16.33 8.92 -12.39
CA ASP A 36 -15.86 7.60 -12.82
C ASP A 36 -16.47 6.48 -11.97
N SER A 37 -16.75 5.33 -12.60
CA SER A 37 -17.18 4.12 -11.90
C SER A 37 -15.95 3.37 -11.39
N GLU A 38 -15.69 3.50 -10.10
CA GLU A 38 -14.51 2.92 -9.45
C GLU A 38 -14.90 1.81 -8.47
N LEU A 39 -13.96 0.91 -8.20
CA LEU A 39 -14.11 -0.13 -7.18
C LEU A 39 -12.88 -0.15 -6.27
N CYS A 40 -13.13 -0.20 -4.96
CA CYS A 40 -12.12 -0.38 -3.92
C CYS A 40 -12.54 -1.47 -2.94
N VAL A 41 -11.56 -2.16 -2.39
CA VAL A 41 -11.70 -3.12 -1.30
C VAL A 41 -10.89 -2.68 -0.10
N VAL A 42 -11.48 -2.87 1.08
CA VAL A 42 -10.81 -2.68 2.37
C VAL A 42 -10.51 -4.07 2.93
N ILE A 43 -9.24 -4.33 3.17
CA ILE A 43 -8.71 -5.58 3.70
C ILE A 43 -8.25 -5.30 5.12
N ASN A 44 -8.90 -5.95 6.09
CA ASN A 44 -8.48 -5.96 7.48
C ASN A 44 -7.88 -7.31 7.79
N ASP A 45 -6.67 -7.31 8.35
CA ASP A 45 -6.03 -8.56 8.75
C ASP A 45 -6.72 -9.17 9.96
N LEU A 46 -6.97 -10.48 9.88
CA LEU A 46 -7.49 -11.29 10.99
C LEU A 46 -6.34 -11.93 11.80
N GLU A 47 -5.19 -12.14 11.18
CA GLU A 47 -3.98 -12.67 11.81
C GLU A 47 -2.99 -11.54 12.06
N GLU A 48 -2.55 -11.41 13.31
CA GLU A 48 -1.53 -10.43 13.72
C GLU A 48 -0.19 -11.11 14.05
N GLU A 49 0.90 -10.38 13.84
CA GLU A 49 2.27 -10.72 14.21
C GLU A 49 2.92 -9.57 15.00
N GLU A 50 4.00 -9.86 15.73
CA GLU A 50 4.79 -8.81 16.39
C GLU A 50 5.60 -8.00 15.36
N GLY A 51 5.30 -6.71 15.29
CA GLY A 51 6.04 -5.70 14.54
C GLY A 51 6.74 -4.70 15.46
N ARG A 52 7.46 -3.75 14.87
CA ARG A 52 8.12 -2.65 15.59
C ARG A 52 7.88 -1.31 14.91
N PHE A 53 7.21 -0.39 15.61
CA PHE A 53 7.05 0.99 15.18
C PHE A 53 7.79 1.91 16.16
N ASN A 54 8.70 2.73 15.62
CA ASN A 54 9.53 3.65 16.41
C ASN A 54 10.22 2.99 17.63
N GLY A 55 10.74 1.76 17.44
CA GLY A 55 11.40 0.99 18.49
C GLY A 55 10.47 0.31 19.51
N GLN A 56 9.16 0.57 19.47
CA GLN A 56 8.16 -0.08 20.32
C GLN A 56 7.58 -1.31 19.64
N THR A 57 7.37 -2.39 20.39
CA THR A 57 6.69 -3.59 19.90
C THR A 57 5.21 -3.28 19.73
N VAL A 58 4.68 -3.55 18.54
CA VAL A 58 3.27 -3.34 18.19
C VAL A 58 2.74 -4.56 17.46
N LEU A 59 1.46 -4.89 17.62
CA LEU A 59 0.83 -5.93 16.82
C LEU A 59 0.50 -5.37 15.43
N VAL A 60 0.87 -6.09 14.40
CA VAL A 60 0.63 -5.72 13.00
C VAL A 60 -0.05 -6.86 12.27
N GLY A 61 -0.88 -6.55 11.29
CA GLY A 61 -1.49 -7.53 10.41
C GLY A 61 -0.45 -8.22 9.53
N LYS A 62 -0.54 -9.55 9.43
CA LYS A 62 0.46 -10.36 8.73
C LYS A 62 0.51 -10.08 7.22
N VAL A 63 -0.64 -9.88 6.56
CA VAL A 63 -0.69 -9.65 5.12
C VAL A 63 -0.28 -8.21 4.79
N CYS A 64 -0.83 -7.22 5.50
CA CYS A 64 -0.53 -5.81 5.33
C CYS A 64 0.96 -5.53 5.56
N SER A 65 1.52 -6.03 6.67
CA SER A 65 2.96 -5.98 6.98
C SER A 65 3.81 -6.60 5.87
N SER A 66 3.41 -7.78 5.36
CA SER A 66 4.12 -8.45 4.27
C SER A 66 4.14 -7.61 2.99
N TRP A 67 3.02 -7.01 2.63
CA TRP A 67 2.89 -6.20 1.41
C TRP A 67 3.74 -4.94 1.50
N ARG A 68 3.67 -4.20 2.63
CA ARG A 68 4.51 -3.03 2.85
C ARG A 68 6.00 -3.38 2.77
N LYS A 69 6.43 -4.45 3.44
CA LYS A 69 7.84 -4.91 3.42
C LYS A 69 8.31 -5.23 1.99
N LYS A 70 7.50 -5.96 1.20
CA LYS A 70 7.82 -6.30 -0.21
C LYS A 70 7.91 -5.07 -1.11
N LEU A 71 7.02 -4.09 -0.93
CA LEU A 71 7.03 -2.85 -1.70
C LEU A 71 8.29 -2.04 -1.39
N PHE A 72 8.59 -1.84 -0.09
CA PHE A 72 9.79 -1.13 0.33
C PHE A 72 11.07 -1.81 -0.18
N GLU A 73 11.16 -3.14 -0.10
CA GLU A 73 12.31 -3.89 -0.62
C GLU A 73 12.51 -3.64 -2.11
N ARG A 74 11.44 -3.68 -2.92
CA ARG A 74 11.52 -3.44 -4.36
C ARG A 74 11.93 -2.00 -4.67
N SER A 75 11.30 -1.02 -4.03
CA SER A 75 11.59 0.40 -4.26
C SER A 75 13.02 0.77 -3.86
N ILE A 76 13.52 0.26 -2.73
CA ILE A 76 14.90 0.51 -2.26
C ILE A 76 15.93 -0.23 -3.11
N ARG A 77 15.62 -1.44 -3.60
CA ARG A 77 16.54 -2.13 -4.53
C ARG A 77 16.69 -1.38 -5.85
N GLN A 78 15.58 -0.87 -6.39
CA GLN A 78 15.61 -0.05 -7.60
C GLN A 78 16.45 1.22 -7.42
N SER A 79 16.33 1.90 -6.27
CA SER A 79 17.14 3.10 -6.00
C SER A 79 18.64 2.85 -5.87
N LYS A 80 19.09 1.59 -5.79
CA LYS A 80 20.52 1.23 -5.74
C LYS A 80 21.07 0.80 -7.10
N GLN A 81 20.20 0.62 -8.08
CA GLN A 81 20.56 0.12 -9.41
C GLN A 81 20.69 1.24 -10.45
N ASP A 82 20.25 2.45 -10.08
CA ASP A 82 20.44 3.72 -10.78
C ASP A 82 21.71 4.46 -10.31
#